data_AF-A0A133KJY6-F1
#
_entry.id   AF-A0A133KJY6-F1
#
_cell.length_a   1.000
_cell.length_b   1.000
_cell.length_c   1.000
_cell.angle_alpha   90.00
_cell.angle_beta   90.00
_cell.angle_gamma   90.00
#
_symmetry.space_group_name_H-M   'P 1'
#
loop_
_entity.id
_entity.type
_entity.pdbx_description
1 polymer ?
#
loop_
_entity_poly.entity_id
_entity_poly.type
_entity_poly.pdbx_seq_one_letter_code
_entity_poly.pdbx_strand_id
1 'polypeptide(L)'
;MSAASERMTRLSLESLKVVEGLNPDIEEDAMEEIDCGEWDGAIMDALDLAHDRKDLWPKFPEEVKAMTRDPEWPDLHRFAYMFDRT
;
A
#
# COMPACT_ATOMS: atom_id res chain seq x y z
N MET A 1 8.76 -17.51 -8.38
CA MET A 1 8.63 -16.04 -8.39
C MET A 1 10.01 -15.44 -8.11
N SER A 2 10.28 -14.20 -8.50
CA SER A 2 11.55 -13.52 -8.16
C SER A 2 11.47 -12.98 -6.73
N ALA A 3 12.62 -12.77 -6.08
CA ALA A 3 12.68 -12.14 -4.76
C ALA A 3 12.00 -10.75 -4.74
N ALA A 4 12.06 -10.03 -5.85
CA ALA A 4 11.37 -8.74 -6.00
C ALA A 4 9.84 -8.90 -6.00
N SER A 5 9.31 -9.87 -6.77
CA SER A 5 7.87 -10.15 -6.77
C SER A 5 7.35 -10.65 -5.41
N GLU A 6 8.09 -11.53 -4.73
CA GLU A 6 7.71 -12.00 -3.40
C GLU A 6 7.70 -10.87 -2.36
N ARG A 7 8.67 -9.95 -2.45
CA ARG A 7 8.70 -8.74 -1.63
C ARG A 7 7.46 -7.87 -1.88
N MET A 8 7.14 -7.60 -3.14
CA MET A 8 6.02 -6.72 -3.49
C MET A 8 4.68 -7.33 -3.09
N THR A 9 4.44 -8.60 -3.37
CA THR A 9 3.25 -9.33 -2.90
C THR A 9 3.09 -9.22 -1.38
N ARG A 10 4.16 -9.40 -0.61
CA ARG A 10 4.11 -9.26 0.85
C ARG A 10 3.71 -7.84 1.27
N LEU A 11 4.31 -6.81 0.67
CA LEU A 11 4.02 -5.41 1.03
C LEU A 11 2.57 -5.03 0.71
N SER A 12 2.02 -5.48 -0.41
CA SER A 12 0.62 -5.24 -0.77
C SER A 12 -0.32 -5.94 0.22
N LEU A 13 -0.09 -7.21 0.55
CA LEU A 13 -0.90 -7.93 1.52
C LEU A 13 -0.82 -7.32 2.94
N GLU A 14 0.37 -6.92 3.38
CA GLU A 14 0.54 -6.23 4.67
C GLU A 14 -0.17 -4.87 4.69
N SER A 15 -0.21 -4.16 3.56
CA SER A 15 -0.91 -2.88 3.42
C SER A 15 -2.44 -3.06 3.44
N LEU A 16 -2.96 -4.05 2.70
CA LEU A 16 -4.40 -4.37 2.72
C LEU A 16 -4.88 -4.75 4.11
N LYS A 17 -4.07 -5.49 4.86
CA LYS A 17 -4.39 -5.84 6.25
C LYS A 17 -4.56 -4.62 7.16
N VAL A 18 -3.92 -3.48 6.88
CA VAL A 18 -4.09 -2.26 7.67
C VAL A 18 -5.50 -1.68 7.52
N VAL A 19 -6.10 -1.88 6.36
CA VAL A 19 -7.42 -1.34 5.97
C VAL A 19 -8.51 -2.41 5.88
N GLU A 20 -8.24 -3.61 6.40
CA GLU A 20 -9.17 -4.74 6.39
C GLU A 20 -10.55 -4.37 6.95
N GLY A 21 -11.59 -4.67 6.18
CA GLY A 21 -12.97 -4.42 6.52
C GLY A 21 -13.42 -2.96 6.36
N LEU A 22 -12.59 -2.08 5.77
CA LEU A 22 -13.01 -0.71 5.47
C LEU A 22 -13.83 -0.65 4.18
N ASN A 23 -13.44 -1.41 3.15
CA ASN A 23 -14.18 -1.49 1.90
C ASN A 23 -13.92 -2.83 1.19
N PRO A 24 -14.83 -3.81 1.31
CA PRO A 24 -14.68 -5.13 0.71
C PRO A 24 -14.52 -5.12 -0.82
N ASP A 25 -15.17 -4.18 -1.51
CA ASP A 25 -15.10 -4.11 -2.97
C ASP A 25 -13.68 -3.73 -3.43
N ILE A 26 -13.06 -2.76 -2.75
CA ILE A 26 -11.67 -2.35 -3.03
C ILE A 26 -10.68 -3.42 -2.56
N GLU A 27 -10.98 -4.13 -1.47
CA GLU A 27 -10.13 -5.25 -1.01
C GLU A 27 -10.14 -6.41 -2.02
N GLU A 28 -11.28 -6.69 -2.67
CA GLU A 28 -11.38 -7.69 -3.74
C GLU A 28 -10.57 -7.25 -4.97
N ASP A 29 -10.78 -6.01 -5.45
CA ASP A 29 -10.03 -5.45 -6.59
C ASP A 29 -8.51 -5.50 -6.34
N ALA A 30 -8.06 -5.04 -5.17
CA ALA A 30 -6.63 -5.04 -4.83
C ALA A 30 -6.03 -6.45 -4.70
N MET A 31 -6.83 -7.46 -4.35
CA MET A 31 -6.37 -8.85 -4.37
C MET A 31 -6.19 -9.36 -5.81
N GLU A 32 -7.06 -8.98 -6.74
CA GLU A 32 -6.90 -9.30 -8.18
C GLU A 32 -5.66 -8.62 -8.78
N GLU A 33 -5.38 -7.37 -8.38
CA GLU A 33 -4.17 -6.64 -8.78
C GLU A 33 -2.89 -7.37 -8.33
N ILE A 34 -2.87 -7.86 -7.09
CA ILE A 34 -1.74 -8.63 -6.55
C ILE A 34 -1.49 -9.90 -7.39
N ASP A 35 -2.55 -10.61 -7.76
CA ASP A 35 -2.48 -11.82 -8.58
C ASP A 35 -2.01 -11.53 -10.02
N CYS A 36 -2.34 -10.35 -10.54
CA CYS A 36 -1.86 -9.86 -11.85
C CYS A 36 -0.44 -9.27 -11.81
N GLY A 37 0.11 -9.01 -10.63
CA GLY A 37 1.43 -8.40 -10.44
C GLY A 37 1.43 -6.87 -10.38
N GLU A 38 0.26 -6.25 -10.25
CA GLU A 38 0.04 -4.80 -10.12
C GLU A 38 0.12 -4.38 -8.64
N TRP A 39 1.21 -4.75 -7.97
CA TRP A 39 1.35 -4.65 -6.52
C TRP A 39 1.30 -3.22 -5.96
N ASP A 40 1.78 -2.25 -6.73
CA ASP A 40 1.75 -0.84 -6.40
C ASP A 40 0.32 -0.29 -6.42
N GLY A 41 -0.55 -0.79 -7.30
CA GLY A 41 -2.00 -0.54 -7.27
C GLY A 41 -2.59 -0.88 -5.91
N ALA A 42 -2.39 -2.11 -5.46
CA ALA A 42 -2.94 -2.59 -4.19
C ALA A 42 -2.40 -1.81 -2.97
N ILE A 43 -1.16 -1.32 -3.05
CA ILE A 43 -0.58 -0.43 -2.02
C ILE A 43 -1.24 0.94 -2.07
N MET A 44 -1.46 1.49 -3.26
CA MET A 44 -2.16 2.78 -3.43
C MET A 44 -3.59 2.72 -2.91
N ASP A 45 -4.33 1.66 -3.21
CA ASP A 45 -5.70 1.47 -2.73
C ASP A 45 -5.77 1.39 -1.21
N ALA A 46 -4.83 0.67 -0.59
CA ALA A 46 -4.71 0.65 0.86
C ALA A 46 -4.42 2.05 1.44
N LEU A 47 -3.52 2.83 0.82
CA LEU A 47 -3.20 4.19 1.26
C LEU A 47 -4.37 5.15 1.07
N ASP A 48 -5.10 5.05 -0.05
CA ASP A 48 -6.30 5.84 -0.33
C ASP A 48 -7.42 5.52 0.67
N LEU A 49 -7.66 4.24 1.00
CA LEU A 49 -8.60 3.84 2.04
C LEU A 49 -8.22 4.37 3.43
N ALA A 50 -6.92 4.46 3.72
CA ALA A 50 -6.41 4.98 4.98
C ALA A 50 -6.36 6.52 5.04
N HIS A 51 -6.65 7.24 3.94
CA HIS A 51 -6.49 8.69 3.82
C HIS A 51 -7.08 9.48 5.00
N ASP A 52 -8.34 9.21 5.36
CA ASP A 52 -9.04 9.92 6.43
C ASP A 52 -8.83 9.30 7.82
N ARG A 53 -8.10 8.19 7.90
CA ARG A 53 -7.93 7.37 9.11
C ARG A 53 -6.49 7.45 9.61
N LYS A 54 -6.14 8.61 10.17
CA LYS A 54 -4.79 8.92 10.66
C LYS A 54 -4.25 7.94 11.71
N ASP A 55 -5.14 7.24 12.41
CA ASP A 55 -4.81 6.18 13.36
C ASP A 55 -4.20 4.93 12.68
N LEU A 56 -4.42 4.77 11.37
CA LEU A 56 -3.90 3.66 10.57
C LEU A 56 -2.54 3.94 9.97
N TRP A 57 -2.18 5.21 9.71
CA TRP A 57 -0.93 5.57 9.03
C TRP A 57 0.32 4.95 9.68
N PRO A 58 0.47 4.94 11.02
CA PRO A 58 1.65 4.32 11.64
C PRO A 58 1.74 2.80 11.43
N LYS A 59 0.63 2.13 11.10
CA LYS A 59 0.53 0.67 10.95
C LYS A 59 1.02 0.17 9.58
N PHE A 60 1.17 1.06 8.59
CA PHE A 60 1.73 0.67 7.30
C PHE A 60 3.18 0.21 7.45
N PRO A 61 3.64 -0.75 6.62
CA PRO A 61 5.03 -1.19 6.63
C PRO A 61 6.01 -0.02 6.40
N GLU A 62 7.13 0.01 7.14
CA GLU A 62 8.16 1.05 6.94
C GLU A 62 8.68 1.12 5.51
N GLU A 63 8.74 -0.03 4.81
CA GLU A 63 9.12 -0.08 3.40
C GLU A 63 8.12 0.66 2.49
N VAL A 64 6.81 0.60 2.77
CA VAL A 64 5.81 1.38 2.03
C VAL A 64 6.00 2.87 2.27
N LYS A 65 6.29 3.26 3.53
CA LYS A 65 6.62 4.65 3.88
C LYS A 65 7.85 5.14 3.11
N ALA A 66 8.88 4.30 2.98
CA ALA A 66 10.07 4.63 2.19
C ALA A 66 9.74 4.76 0.69
N MET A 67 8.92 3.87 0.15
CA MET A 67 8.50 3.90 -1.26
C MET A 67 7.78 5.19 -1.64
N THR A 68 7.01 5.81 -0.73
CA THR A 68 6.38 7.13 -1.00
C THR A 68 7.38 8.27 -1.26
N ARG A 69 8.68 8.04 -1.07
CA ARG A 69 9.75 9.02 -1.35
C ARG A 69 10.78 8.50 -2.34
N ASP A 70 10.56 7.30 -2.87
CA ASP A 70 11.51 6.62 -3.75
C ASP A 70 11.26 7.04 -5.21
N PRO A 71 12.25 7.59 -5.94
CA PRO A 71 12.11 7.95 -7.35
C PRO A 71 11.66 6.82 -8.27
N GLU A 72 11.85 5.55 -7.88
CA GLU A 72 11.35 4.39 -8.62
C GLU A 72 9.82 4.27 -8.58
N TRP A 73 9.16 4.91 -7.60
CA TRP A 73 7.72 4.80 -7.34
C TRP A 73 7.02 6.16 -7.30
N PRO A 74 7.01 6.94 -8.40
CA PRO A 74 6.49 8.31 -8.42
C PRO A 74 4.99 8.39 -8.06
N ASP A 75 4.19 7.37 -8.40
CA ASP A 75 2.75 7.37 -8.13
C ASP A 75 2.45 7.29 -6.63
N LEU A 76 3.36 6.73 -5.83
CA LEU A 76 3.26 6.70 -4.38
C LEU A 76 3.62 8.03 -3.70
N HIS A 77 4.24 8.98 -4.42
CA HIS A 77 4.67 10.27 -3.85
C HIS A 77 3.50 11.12 -3.38
N ARG A 78 2.30 10.92 -3.97
CA ARG A 78 1.07 11.59 -3.53
C ARG A 78 0.72 11.30 -2.07
N PHE A 79 1.23 10.21 -1.50
CA PHE A 79 0.98 9.77 -0.12
C PHE A 79 2.08 10.15 0.87
N ALA A 80 3.20 10.75 0.45
CA ALA A 80 4.34 11.05 1.33
C ALA A 80 3.93 11.87 2.56
N TYR A 81 2.95 12.78 2.41
CA TYR A 81 2.43 13.61 3.49
C TYR A 81 1.83 12.81 4.67
N MET A 82 1.37 11.57 4.44
CA MET A 82 0.87 10.67 5.48
C MET A 82 1.97 10.29 6.48
N PHE A 83 3.23 10.37 6.06
CA PHE A 83 4.40 9.91 6.83
C PHE A 83 5.40 11.02 7.14
N ASP A 84 5.18 12.26 6.68
CA ASP A 84 6.09 13.40 6.90
C ASP A 84 5.95 14.04 8.30
N ARG A 85 5.03 13.55 9.15
CA ARG A 85 4.70 14.17 10.45
C ARG A 85 4.67 13.23 11.66
N THR A 86 5.16 12.00 11.51
CA THR A 86 5.35 11.07 12.65
C THR A 86 6.73 11.22 13.28
#